data_AF-M6K9R7-F1
#
_entry.id   AF-M6K9R7-F1
#
_cell.length_a   1.000
_cell.length_b   1.000
_cell.length_c   1.000
_cell.angle_alpha   90.00
_cell.angle_beta   90.00
_cell.angle_gamma   90.00
#
_symmetry.space_group_name_H-M   'P 1'
#
loop_
_entity.id
_entity.type
_entity.pdbx_description
1 polymer ?
#
loop_
_entity_poly.entity_id
_entity_poly.type
_entity_poly.pdbx_seq_one_letter_code
_entity_poly.pdbx_strand_id
1 'polypeptide(L)'
;MLDHNLLINLIVFLSAAVISVPLFKRIGLGSVVGYLVGGTIIGPWGIGLITDVDSILHLSEFGVVLLLFLIGLELKPQRLWILRRPVFGLGGLQVILTSLTFFILLSLLGLENAKLL
;
A
#
# COMPACT_ATOMS: atom_id res chain seq x y z
N MET A 1 -3.90 -29.54 -12.11
CA MET A 1 -4.24 -29.47 -10.67
C MET A 1 -3.72 -28.20 -9.99
N LEU A 2 -3.01 -27.31 -10.71
CA LEU A 2 -2.54 -26.02 -10.18
C LEU A 2 -3.49 -24.83 -10.48
N ASP A 3 -4.58 -25.06 -11.22
CA ASP A 3 -5.41 -23.99 -11.78
C ASP A 3 -6.59 -23.59 -10.87
N HIS A 4 -7.11 -24.54 -10.09
CA HIS A 4 -8.31 -24.31 -9.27
C HIS A 4 -8.04 -23.40 -8.08
N ASN A 5 -6.88 -23.55 -7.42
CA ASN A 5 -6.48 -22.73 -6.28
C ASN A 5 -6.21 -21.27 -6.67
N LEU A 6 -5.67 -21.03 -7.87
CA LEU A 6 -5.39 -19.67 -8.34
C LEU A 6 -6.69 -18.90 -8.59
N LEU A 7 -7.67 -19.51 -9.27
CA LEU A 7 -8.98 -18.92 -9.50
C LEU A 7 -9.70 -18.60 -8.19
N ILE A 8 -9.68 -19.51 -7.23
CA ILE A 8 -10.27 -19.29 -5.90
C ILE A 8 -9.57 -18.12 -5.20
N ASN A 9 -8.24 -18.09 -5.19
CA ASN A 9 -7.48 -17.00 -4.57
C ASN A 9 -7.78 -15.63 -5.23
N LEU A 10 -7.89 -15.58 -6.56
CA LEU A 10 -8.28 -14.37 -7.28
C LEU A 10 -9.71 -13.91 -6.92
N ILE A 11 -10.66 -14.84 -6.84
CA ILE A 11 -12.04 -14.53 -6.43
C ILE A 11 -12.07 -14.02 -5.00
N VAL A 12 -11.29 -14.62 -4.10
CA VAL A 12 -11.15 -14.17 -2.72
C VAL A 12 -10.56 -12.75 -2.69
N PHE A 13 -9.48 -12.46 -3.42
CA PHE A 13 -8.91 -11.10 -3.50
C PHE A 13 -9.89 -10.06 -4.07
N LEU A 14 -10.59 -10.41 -5.16
CA LEU A 14 -11.55 -9.52 -5.79
C LEU A 14 -12.75 -9.26 -4.89
N SER A 15 -13.30 -10.29 -4.24
CA SER A 15 -14.40 -10.13 -3.28
C SER A 15 -13.99 -9.29 -2.08
N ALA A 16 -12.79 -9.50 -1.55
CA ALA A 16 -12.20 -8.67 -0.50
C ALA A 16 -12.16 -7.19 -0.87
N ALA A 17 -11.63 -6.89 -2.06
CA ALA A 17 -11.48 -5.54 -2.55
C ALA A 17 -12.86 -4.90 -2.77
N VAL A 18 -13.79 -5.62 -3.39
CA VAL A 18 -15.16 -5.15 -3.67
C VAL A 18 -15.94 -4.87 -2.38
N ILE A 19 -15.67 -5.59 -1.29
CA ILE A 19 -16.35 -5.35 0.01
C ILE A 19 -15.61 -4.26 0.81
N SER A 20 -14.29 -4.35 0.92
CA SER A 20 -13.49 -3.46 1.77
C SER A 20 -13.44 -2.02 1.22
N VAL A 21 -13.22 -1.83 -0.08
CA VAL A 21 -13.08 -0.49 -0.66
C VAL A 21 -14.31 0.41 -0.44
N PRO A 22 -15.55 -0.01 -0.73
CA PRO A 22 -16.72 0.83 -0.47
C PRO A 22 -16.96 1.06 1.02
N LEU A 23 -16.62 0.10 1.89
CA LEU A 23 -16.70 0.27 3.33
C LEU A 23 -15.77 1.39 3.81
N PHE A 24 -14.51 1.36 3.40
CA PHE A 24 -13.53 2.40 3.74
C PHE A 24 -13.87 3.75 3.10
N LYS A 25 -14.36 3.74 1.86
CA LYS A 25 -14.81 4.96 1.18
C LYS A 25 -16.00 5.61 1.89
N ARG A 26 -16.92 4.83 2.47
CA ARG A 26 -18.04 5.35 3.29
C ARG A 26 -17.59 6.06 4.55
N ILE A 27 -16.45 5.65 5.13
CA ILE A 27 -15.86 6.28 6.31
C ILE A 27 -15.03 7.53 5.94
N GLY A 28 -14.92 7.85 4.64
CA GLY A 28 -14.14 8.99 4.15
C GLY A 28 -12.65 8.71 3.98
N LEU A 29 -12.24 7.44 4.07
CA LEU A 29 -10.85 7.02 3.86
C LEU A 29 -10.58 6.75 2.37
N GLY A 30 -9.32 6.93 1.94
CA GLY A 30 -8.89 6.65 0.57
C GLY A 30 -9.02 5.16 0.21
N SER A 31 -9.25 4.86 -1.07
CA SER A 31 -9.41 3.48 -1.56
C SER A 31 -8.20 2.59 -1.29
N VAL A 32 -6.99 3.17 -1.34
CA VAL A 32 -5.72 2.48 -1.01
C VAL A 32 -5.75 1.85 0.38
N VAL A 33 -6.29 2.57 1.38
CA VAL A 33 -6.41 2.04 2.75
C VAL A 33 -7.33 0.83 2.78
N GLY A 34 -8.44 0.87 2.05
CA GLY A 34 -9.36 -0.26 1.93
C GLY A 34 -8.72 -1.49 1.28
N TYR A 35 -7.90 -1.31 0.23
CA TYR A 35 -7.15 -2.41 -0.38
C TYR A 35 -6.15 -3.03 0.59
N LEU A 36 -5.39 -2.20 1.33
CA LEU A 36 -4.41 -2.67 2.31
C LEU A 36 -5.07 -3.45 3.44
N VAL A 37 -6.12 -2.89 4.06
CA VAL A 37 -6.81 -3.56 5.17
C VAL A 37 -7.48 -4.85 4.71
N GLY A 38 -8.14 -4.84 3.54
CA GLY A 38 -8.74 -6.05 2.97
C GLY A 38 -7.70 -7.14 2.72
N GLY A 39 -6.53 -6.77 2.18
CA GLY A 39 -5.41 -7.68 1.98
C GLY A 39 -4.84 -8.23 3.29
N THR A 40 -4.62 -7.39 4.30
CA THR A 40 -4.15 -7.82 5.62
C THR A 40 -5.14 -8.77 6.31
N ILE A 41 -6.44 -8.51 6.21
CA ILE A 41 -7.49 -9.35 6.80
C ILE A 41 -7.49 -10.74 6.16
N ILE A 42 -7.28 -10.86 4.85
CA ILE A 42 -7.40 -12.16 4.18
C ILE A 42 -6.08 -12.91 4.09
N GLY A 43 -4.97 -12.18 4.20
CA GLY A 43 -3.63 -12.74 4.26
C GLY A 43 -3.41 -13.66 5.48
N PRO A 44 -2.22 -14.24 5.58
CA PRO A 44 -1.90 -15.27 6.58
C PRO A 44 -1.98 -14.75 8.02
N TRP A 45 -1.82 -13.44 8.23
CA TRP A 45 -1.91 -12.78 9.54
C TRP A 45 -3.35 -12.44 9.96
N GLY A 46 -4.32 -12.56 9.07
CA GLY A 46 -5.72 -12.32 9.36
C GLY A 46 -6.49 -13.64 9.46
N ILE A 47 -7.40 -13.89 8.52
CA ILE A 47 -8.24 -15.08 8.46
C ILE A 47 -7.48 -16.27 7.83
N GLY A 48 -6.34 -16.02 7.17
CA GLY A 48 -5.47 -17.09 6.65
C GLY A 48 -6.04 -17.81 5.42
N LEU A 49 -6.95 -17.18 4.67
CA LEU A 49 -7.49 -17.77 3.43
C LEU A 49 -6.42 -17.90 2.35
N ILE A 50 -5.36 -17.13 2.45
CA ILE A 50 -4.29 -17.02 1.46
C ILE A 50 -2.95 -17.19 2.16
N THR A 51 -2.27 -18.30 1.90
CA THR A 51 -1.01 -18.66 2.56
C THR A 51 0.21 -18.58 1.64
N ASP A 52 0.01 -18.55 0.33
CA ASP A 52 1.08 -18.59 -0.68
C ASP A 52 1.52 -17.17 -1.07
N VAL A 53 2.20 -16.49 -0.14
CA VAL A 53 2.56 -15.07 -0.27
C VAL A 53 3.55 -14.84 -1.40
N ASP A 54 4.53 -15.72 -1.59
CA ASP A 54 5.60 -15.58 -2.60
C ASP A 54 5.05 -15.52 -4.03
N SER A 55 4.09 -16.40 -4.33
CA SER A 55 3.41 -16.45 -5.62
C SER A 55 2.62 -15.16 -5.92
N ILE A 56 2.08 -14.53 -4.87
CA ILE A 56 1.28 -13.30 -4.97
C ILE A 56 2.16 -12.05 -5.03
N LEU A 57 3.32 -12.07 -4.38
CA LEU A 57 4.29 -10.97 -4.41
C LEU A 57 4.76 -10.71 -5.84
N HIS A 58 5.12 -11.76 -6.60
CA HIS A 58 5.50 -11.61 -8.00
C HIS A 58 4.39 -10.96 -8.84
N LEU A 59 3.14 -11.41 -8.67
CA LEU A 59 2.00 -10.81 -9.36
C LEU A 59 1.78 -9.34 -8.96
N SER A 60 1.97 -9.02 -7.68
CA SER A 60 1.80 -7.68 -7.12
C SER A 60 2.87 -6.70 -7.62
N GLU A 61 4.11 -7.16 -7.80
CA GLU A 61 5.18 -6.36 -8.40
C GLU A 61 4.81 -5.91 -9.82
N PHE A 62 4.35 -6.84 -10.66
CA PHE A 62 3.85 -6.50 -12.00
C PHE A 62 2.66 -5.54 -11.95
N GLY A 63 1.72 -5.74 -11.02
CA GLY A 63 0.57 -4.86 -10.82
C GLY A 63 0.95 -3.43 -10.42
N VAL A 64 1.91 -3.27 -9.49
CA VAL A 64 2.40 -1.96 -9.05
C VAL A 64 3.16 -1.25 -10.18
N VAL A 65 3.98 -1.97 -10.94
CA VAL A 65 4.68 -1.40 -12.12
C VAL A 65 3.67 -0.90 -13.15
N LEU A 66 2.63 -1.68 -13.46
CA LEU A 66 1.57 -1.26 -14.38
C LEU A 66 0.80 -0.04 -13.85
N LEU A 67 0.52 0.01 -12.54
CA LEU A 67 -0.15 1.16 -11.91
C LEU A 67 0.71 2.42 -11.99
N LEU A 68 2.00 2.32 -11.65
CA LEU A 68 2.94 3.45 -11.73
C LEU A 68 3.13 3.91 -13.17
N PHE A 69 3.12 2.99 -14.13
CA PHE A 69 3.13 3.30 -15.55
C PHE A 69 1.87 4.06 -15.99
N LEU A 70 0.68 3.58 -15.58
CA LEU A 70 -0.60 4.25 -15.86
C LEU A 70 -0.62 5.65 -15.24
N ILE A 71 -0.23 5.77 -13.98
CA ILE A 71 -0.09 7.07 -13.30
C ILE A 71 0.85 7.97 -14.10
N GLY A 72 1.98 7.44 -14.59
CA GLY A 72 2.92 8.16 -15.45
C GLY A 72 2.29 8.66 -16.76
N LEU A 73 1.45 7.85 -17.41
CA LEU A 73 0.74 8.22 -18.64
C LEU A 73 -0.37 9.26 -18.40
N GLU A 74 -1.05 9.21 -17.25
CA GLU A 74 -2.11 10.15 -16.87
C GLU A 74 -1.54 11.51 -16.44
N LEU A 75 -0.29 11.53 -15.96
CA LEU A 75 0.41 12.73 -15.55
C LEU A 75 0.86 13.57 -16.76
N LYS A 76 0.19 14.70 -16.97
CA LYS A 76 0.62 15.72 -17.94
C LYS A 76 1.90 16.41 -17.46
N PRO A 77 3.00 16.44 -18.24
CA PRO A 77 4.26 17.08 -17.84
C PRO A 77 4.09 18.54 -17.42
N GLN A 78 3.21 19.28 -18.09
CA GLN A 78 2.88 20.67 -17.77
C GLN A 78 2.26 20.83 -16.37
N ARG A 79 1.39 19.90 -15.97
CA ARG A 79 0.78 19.91 -14.63
C ARG A 79 1.82 19.60 -13.56
N LEU A 80 2.70 18.65 -13.82
CA LEU A 80 3.82 18.34 -12.91
C LEU A 80 4.75 19.55 -12.72
N TRP A 81 5.00 20.33 -13.79
CA TRP A 81 5.85 21.52 -13.72
C TRP A 81 5.25 22.65 -12.87
N ILE A 82 3.92 22.80 -12.87
CA ILE A 82 3.21 23.73 -11.97
C ILE A 82 3.31 23.23 -10.53
N LEU A 83 3.17 21.92 -10.35
CA LEU A 83 3.24 21.26 -9.04
C LEU A 83 4.67 21.12 -8.50
N ARG A 84 5.72 21.41 -9.28
CA ARG A 84 7.11 21.21 -8.84
C ARG A 84 7.46 21.96 -7.55
N ARG A 85 6.99 23.21 -7.41
CA ARG A 85 7.26 24.03 -6.21
C ARG A 85 6.55 23.46 -4.96
N PRO A 86 5.24 23.18 -4.98
CA PRO A 86 4.58 22.57 -3.83
C PRO A 86 5.03 21.12 -3.57
N VAL A 87 5.23 20.30 -4.59
CA VAL A 87 5.62 18.88 -4.43
C VAL A 87 7.05 18.75 -3.91
N PHE A 88 8.04 19.37 -4.58
CA PHE A 88 9.44 19.26 -4.16
C PHE A 88 9.79 20.18 -2.99
N GLY A 89 9.13 21.34 -2.86
CA GLY A 89 9.35 22.26 -1.76
C GLY A 89 8.61 21.84 -0.49
N LEU A 90 7.28 22.01 -0.47
CA LEU A 90 6.46 21.71 0.70
C LEU A 90 6.38 20.21 0.98
N GLY A 91 6.16 19.38 -0.06
CA GLY A 91 6.10 17.92 0.10
C GLY A 91 7.43 17.34 0.57
N GLY A 92 8.56 17.78 0.00
CA GLY A 92 9.89 17.37 0.45
C GLY A 92 10.16 17.76 1.90
N LEU A 93 9.86 19.01 2.27
CA LEU A 93 10.01 19.49 3.63
C LEU A 93 9.09 18.74 4.61
N GLN A 94 7.85 18.45 4.21
CA GLN A 94 6.92 17.64 4.99
C GLN A 94 7.47 16.24 5.26
N VAL A 95 7.98 15.55 4.22
CA VAL A 95 8.54 14.19 4.36
C VAL A 95 9.77 14.19 5.27
N ILE A 96 10.66 15.17 5.14
CA ILE A 96 11.84 15.30 6.01
C ILE A 96 11.39 15.52 7.46
N LEU A 97 10.46 16.43 7.70
CA LEU A 97 9.97 16.73 9.04
C LEU A 97 9.23 15.54 9.67
N THR A 98 8.34 14.87 8.93
CA THR A 98 7.63 13.70 9.47
C THR A 98 8.60 12.56 9.74
N SER A 99 9.54 12.30 8.82
CA SER A 99 10.58 11.27 9.00
C SER A 99 11.44 11.56 10.24
N LEU A 100 11.93 12.81 10.41
CA LEU A 100 12.69 13.21 11.59
C LEU A 100 11.86 13.11 12.88
N THR A 101 10.60 13.52 12.84
CA THR A 101 9.71 13.45 14.01
C THR A 101 9.49 12.01 14.44
N PHE A 102 9.20 11.11 13.49
CA PHE A 102 9.09 9.67 13.77
C PHE A 102 10.41 9.10 14.28
N PHE A 103 11.54 9.47 13.67
CA PHE A 103 12.87 9.03 14.09
C PHE A 103 13.19 9.42 15.54
N ILE A 104 12.99 10.69 15.89
CA ILE A 104 13.21 11.19 17.26
C ILE A 104 12.23 10.54 18.25
N LEU A 105 10.96 10.41 17.88
CA LEU A 105 9.95 9.78 18.74
C LEU A 105 10.32 8.32 19.05
N LEU A 106 10.74 7.56 18.03
CA LEU A 106 11.17 6.17 18.17
C LEU A 106 12.46 6.02 18.98
N SER A 107 13.42 6.94 18.84
CA SER A 107 14.66 6.91 19.63
C SER A 107 14.40 7.28 21.09
N LEU A 108 13.51 8.24 21.38
CA LEU A 108 13.09 8.60 22.74
C LEU A 108 12.28 7.49 23.43
N LEU A 109 11.48 6.75 22.68
CA LEU A 109 10.82 5.53 23.17
C LEU A 109 11.81 4.37 23.41
N GLY A 110 13.10 4.56 23.10
CA GLY A 110 14.15 3.59 23.37
C GLY A 110 14.10 2.35 22.47
N LEU A 111 13.37 2.39 21.35
CA LEU A 111 13.30 1.25 20.42
C LEU A 111 14.62 0.96 19.71
N GLU A 112 15.61 1.88 19.77
CA GLU A 112 16.99 1.60 19.35
C GLU A 112 17.66 0.53 20.22
N ASN A 113 17.32 0.44 21.52
CA ASN A 113 17.94 -0.50 22.45
C ASN A 113 17.25 -1.88 22.47
N ALA A 114 16.07 -2.02 21.86
CA ALA A 114 15.30 -3.26 21.85
C ALA A 114 15.76 -4.27 20.79
N LYS A 115 16.78 -3.93 19.98
CA LYS A 115 17.36 -4.82 18.96
C LYS A 115 18.58 -5.64 19.44
N LEU A 116 18.84 -5.68 20.75
CA LEU A 116 19.95 -6.43 21.37
C LEU A 116 19.51 -7.48 22.43
N LEU A 117 18.25 -7.90 22.43
CA LEU A 117 17.74 -9.07 23.17
C LEU A 117 16.98 -9.99 22.19
#